data_AF-A0A0K1PKY8-F1
#
_entry.id   AF-A0A0K1PKY8-F1
#
_cell.length_a   1.000
_cell.length_b   1.000
_cell.length_c   1.000
_cell.angle_alpha   90.00
_cell.angle_beta   90.00
_cell.angle_gamma   90.00
#
_symmetry.space_group_name_H-M   'P 1'
#
loop_
_entity.id
_entity.type
_entity.pdbx_description
1 polymer ?
#
loop_
_entity_poly.entity_id
_entity_poly.type
_entity_poly.pdbx_seq_one_letter_code
_entity_poly.pdbx_strand_id
1 'polypeptide(L)'
;MQQRQVSVVVMATCDYAPSGPMGDPAQLDQHVQQQVLRAIRDVIGRKMANRELTFRHLGTGDVAAVTPEILAVSGLEQNGIRVSSLAMSFGIDGHPPQPPRPAQGAPPAAQQHNLAQGTFDMGGGHQLRVKINGKTPENYLKDKASGMVFGWILGAIIVGAMVLTVVGFGIYIFVVAKSGNAPKAAAAAKWDGKSEFECAGNDAVVLTGVTAKAGVKASGNCQLTMSSVSITAPVAIEAGGNAKVTMTGGSISSSTNSVVASANAKVDLVGTKVTGKAKTSGGAKVTGAP
;
A
#
# COMPACT_ATOMS: atom_id res chain seq x y z
N MET A 1 -19.96 21.51 18.18
CA MET A 1 -20.28 20.57 17.09
C MET A 1 -19.49 19.29 17.33
N GLN A 2 -20.16 18.14 17.40
CA GLN A 2 -19.49 16.86 17.62
C GLN A 2 -18.85 16.42 16.29
N GLN A 3 -17.52 16.32 16.23
CA GLN A 3 -16.82 15.80 15.05
C GLN A 3 -17.15 14.31 14.93
N ARG A 4 -17.98 13.94 13.96
CA ARG A 4 -18.23 12.55 13.60
C ARG A 4 -17.16 12.08 12.62
N GLN A 5 -16.54 10.95 12.91
CA GLN A 5 -15.62 10.31 11.98
C GLN A 5 -16.42 9.61 10.86
N VAL A 6 -16.05 9.87 9.61
CA VAL A 6 -16.63 9.24 8.43
C VAL A 6 -15.52 8.53 7.68
N SER A 7 -15.64 7.21 7.54
CA SER A 7 -14.75 6.41 6.70
C SER A 7 -15.35 6.31 5.30
N VAL A 8 -14.51 6.34 4.27
CA VAL A 8 -14.96 6.26 2.87
C VAL A 8 -14.14 5.20 2.16
N VAL A 9 -14.84 4.28 1.50
CA VAL A 9 -14.23 3.32 0.56
C VAL A 9 -14.69 3.71 -0.84
N VAL A 10 -13.70 3.88 -1.72
CA VAL A 10 -13.91 4.28 -3.11
C VAL A 10 -13.42 3.14 -3.99
N MET A 11 -14.27 2.68 -4.90
CA MET A 11 -13.93 1.72 -5.93
C MET A 11 -14.15 2.38 -7.28
N ALA A 12 -13.11 2.42 -8.11
CA ALA A 12 -13.19 3.01 -9.44
C ALA A 12 -12.58 2.06 -10.47
N THR A 13 -13.17 2.02 -11.66
CA THR A 13 -12.56 1.39 -12.84
C THR A 13 -12.04 2.50 -13.74
N CYS A 14 -10.72 2.56 -13.92
CA CYS A 14 -10.05 3.56 -14.73
C CYS A 14 -9.46 2.90 -15.99
N ASP A 15 -9.70 3.51 -17.14
CA ASP A 15 -9.08 3.17 -18.41
C ASP A 15 -7.98 4.20 -18.71
N TYR A 16 -6.75 3.72 -18.89
CA TYR A 16 -5.56 4.53 -19.14
C TYR A 16 -5.20 4.53 -20.62
N ALA A 17 -4.93 5.72 -21.18
CA ALA A 17 -4.27 5.79 -22.47
C ALA A 17 -2.78 5.40 -22.31
N PRO A 18 -2.23 4.51 -23.15
CA PRO A 18 -0.86 4.01 -23.02
C PRO A 18 0.26 5.05 -23.24
N SER A 19 -0.09 6.30 -23.55
CA SER A 19 0.84 7.40 -23.85
C SER A 19 0.96 8.43 -22.72
N GLY A 20 0.65 8.06 -21.48
CA GLY A 20 0.67 8.97 -20.33
C GLY A 20 2.08 9.39 -19.89
N PRO A 21 2.22 10.51 -19.17
CA PRO A 21 3.50 11.06 -18.71
C PRO A 21 4.17 10.24 -17.59
N MET A 22 3.48 9.25 -17.02
CA MET A 22 4.02 8.37 -15.99
C MET A 22 4.33 7.00 -16.58
N GLY A 23 5.61 6.63 -16.60
CA GLY A 23 6.06 5.32 -17.11
C GLY A 23 5.86 4.16 -16.14
N ASP A 24 5.57 4.44 -14.87
CA ASP A 24 5.35 3.43 -13.83
C ASP A 24 3.86 3.34 -13.46
N PRO A 25 3.18 2.20 -13.73
CA PRO A 25 1.78 2.00 -13.37
C PRO A 25 1.48 2.20 -11.88
N ALA A 26 2.41 1.85 -10.98
CA ALA A 26 2.18 1.96 -9.55
C ALA A 26 2.11 3.43 -9.09
N GLN A 27 2.91 4.30 -9.70
CA GLN A 27 2.89 5.73 -9.43
C GLN A 27 1.63 6.39 -10.00
N LEU A 28 1.17 5.92 -11.16
CA LEU A 28 -0.07 6.38 -11.77
C LEU A 28 -1.28 6.07 -10.87
N ASP A 29 -1.37 4.85 -10.36
CA ASP A 29 -2.46 4.45 -9.46
C ASP A 29 -2.46 5.28 -8.17
N GLN A 30 -1.29 5.52 -7.56
CA GLN A 30 -1.18 6.38 -6.39
C GLN A 30 -1.61 7.83 -6.68
N HIS A 31 -1.23 8.36 -7.84
CA HIS A 31 -1.59 9.70 -8.26
C HIS A 31 -3.10 9.85 -8.48
N VAL A 32 -3.71 8.90 -9.19
CA VAL A 32 -5.16 8.85 -9.42
C VAL A 32 -5.91 8.76 -8.10
N GLN A 33 -5.47 7.88 -7.20
CA GLN A 33 -6.09 7.73 -5.90
C GLN A 33 -6.06 9.04 -5.09
N GLN A 34 -4.93 9.74 -5.09
CA GLN A 34 -4.80 11.03 -4.39
C GLN A 34 -5.69 12.13 -5.01
N GLN A 35 -5.76 12.21 -6.34
CA GLN A 35 -6.60 13.20 -7.03
C GLN A 35 -8.09 12.96 -6.76
N VAL A 36 -8.54 11.71 -6.84
CA VAL A 36 -9.94 11.34 -6.59
C VAL A 36 -10.33 11.63 -5.14
N LEU A 37 -9.51 11.23 -4.17
CA LEU A 37 -9.79 11.49 -2.75
C LEU A 37 -9.85 12.98 -2.43
N ARG A 38 -8.99 13.79 -3.05
CA ARG A 38 -9.02 15.26 -2.91
C ARG A 38 -10.32 15.84 -3.50
N ALA A 39 -10.69 15.44 -4.72
CA ALA A 39 -11.91 15.91 -5.37
C ALA A 39 -13.17 15.52 -4.60
N ILE A 40 -13.23 14.29 -4.09
CA ILE A 40 -14.33 13.81 -3.23
C ILE A 40 -14.45 14.70 -1.98
N ARG A 41 -13.34 14.98 -1.30
CA ARG A 41 -13.36 15.83 -0.10
C ARG A 41 -13.88 17.23 -0.42
N ASP A 42 -13.43 17.83 -1.52
CA ASP A 42 -13.79 19.20 -1.89
C ASP A 42 -15.27 19.30 -2.32
N VAL A 43 -15.76 18.37 -3.15
CA VAL A 43 -17.15 18.36 -3.62
C VAL A 43 -18.11 18.02 -2.48
N ILE A 44 -17.86 16.93 -1.74
CA ILE A 44 -18.74 16.53 -0.63
C ILE A 44 -18.72 17.58 0.48
N GLY A 45 -17.54 18.12 0.82
CA GLY A 45 -17.41 19.19 1.81
C GLY A 45 -18.24 20.42 1.45
N ARG A 46 -18.15 20.87 0.19
CA ARG A 46 -18.93 22.00 -0.33
C ARG A 46 -20.43 21.72 -0.35
N LYS A 47 -20.85 20.55 -0.84
CA LYS A 47 -22.27 20.13 -0.91
C LYS A 47 -22.89 20.00 0.48
N MET A 48 -22.16 19.46 1.45
CA MET A 48 -22.62 19.38 2.84
C MET A 48 -22.71 20.76 3.49
N ALA A 49 -21.74 21.66 3.21
CA ALA A 49 -21.78 23.04 3.72
C ALA A 49 -23.00 23.80 3.19
N ASN A 50 -23.36 23.58 1.92
CA ASN A 50 -24.55 24.16 1.28
C ASN A 50 -25.87 23.47 1.62
N ARG A 51 -25.83 22.37 2.41
CA ARG A 51 -27.00 21.51 2.71
C ARG A 51 -27.63 20.83 1.48
N GLU A 52 -26.91 20.78 0.37
CA GLU A 52 -27.31 20.05 -0.85
C GLU A 52 -27.17 18.54 -0.67
N LEU A 53 -26.32 18.11 0.27
CA LEU A 53 -26.07 16.70 0.57
C LEU A 53 -26.12 16.49 2.09
N THR A 54 -26.85 15.46 2.52
CA THR A 54 -27.00 15.11 3.94
C THR A 54 -26.40 13.74 4.20
N PHE A 55 -26.07 13.43 5.46
CA PHE A 55 -25.56 12.12 5.86
C PHE A 55 -26.47 10.96 5.44
N ARG A 56 -27.78 11.20 5.30
CA ARG A 56 -28.73 10.21 4.81
C ARG A 56 -28.42 9.79 3.37
N HIS A 57 -28.09 10.74 2.50
CA HIS A 57 -27.75 10.47 1.09
C HIS A 57 -26.43 9.69 0.98
N LEU A 58 -25.45 10.00 1.83
CA LEU A 58 -24.19 9.25 1.93
C LEU A 58 -24.42 7.80 2.38
N GLY A 59 -25.32 7.59 3.34
CA GLY A 59 -25.65 6.26 3.87
C GLY A 59 -26.48 5.39 2.92
N THR A 60 -27.32 5.99 2.07
CA THR A 60 -28.12 5.25 1.07
C THR A 60 -27.36 4.95 -0.21
N GLY A 61 -26.13 5.45 -0.35
CA GLY A 61 -25.34 5.29 -1.58
C GLY A 61 -25.86 6.14 -2.75
N ASP A 62 -26.67 7.17 -2.49
CA ASP A 62 -27.17 8.08 -3.51
C ASP A 62 -26.14 9.16 -3.84
N VAL A 63 -24.99 8.70 -4.31
CA VAL A 63 -23.83 9.51 -4.67
C VAL A 63 -23.68 9.65 -6.18
N ALA A 64 -24.56 9.00 -6.95
CA ALA A 64 -24.58 9.07 -8.40
C ALA A 64 -24.73 10.51 -8.91
N ALA A 65 -25.49 11.35 -8.19
CA ALA A 65 -25.69 12.75 -8.55
C ALA A 65 -24.43 13.61 -8.40
N VAL A 66 -23.49 13.24 -7.51
CA VAL A 66 -22.24 14.00 -7.29
C VAL A 66 -21.05 13.45 -8.08
N THR A 67 -21.16 12.22 -8.62
CA THR A 67 -20.10 11.59 -9.41
C THR A 67 -19.60 12.45 -10.59
N PRO A 68 -20.46 13.05 -11.43
CA PRO A 68 -19.99 13.88 -12.55
C PRO A 68 -19.18 15.09 -12.09
N GLU A 69 -19.57 15.71 -10.98
CA GLU A 69 -18.88 16.87 -10.41
C GLU A 69 -17.53 16.46 -9.80
N ILE A 70 -17.46 15.32 -9.11
CA ILE A 70 -16.21 14.76 -8.60
C ILE A 70 -15.23 14.48 -9.75
N LEU A 71 -15.70 13.87 -10.84
CA LEU A 71 -14.87 13.58 -12.02
C LEU A 71 -14.37 14.88 -12.66
N ALA A 72 -15.24 15.89 -12.82
CA ALA A 72 -14.86 17.19 -13.36
C ALA A 72 -13.79 17.89 -12.49
N VAL A 73 -13.95 17.88 -11.17
CA VAL A 73 -13.01 18.51 -10.22
C VAL A 73 -11.69 17.74 -10.11
N SER A 74 -11.71 16.42 -10.30
CA SER A 74 -10.50 15.59 -10.21
C SER A 74 -9.45 15.90 -11.28
N GLY A 75 -9.86 16.45 -12.43
CA GLY A 75 -8.96 16.71 -13.56
C GLY A 75 -8.44 15.45 -14.26
N LEU A 76 -8.95 14.26 -13.94
CA LEU A 76 -8.48 13.00 -14.50
C LEU A 76 -8.60 12.93 -16.02
N GLU A 77 -9.68 13.47 -16.59
CA GLU A 77 -9.87 13.50 -18.04
C GLU A 77 -8.81 14.34 -18.76
N GLN A 78 -8.34 15.42 -18.14
CA GLN A 78 -7.27 16.27 -18.69
C GLN A 78 -5.92 15.52 -18.75
N ASN A 79 -5.76 14.51 -17.89
CA ASN A 79 -4.59 13.62 -17.87
C ASN A 79 -4.78 12.37 -18.75
N GLY A 80 -5.85 12.31 -19.55
CA GLY A 80 -6.14 11.18 -20.44
C GLY A 80 -6.64 9.92 -19.71
N ILE A 81 -7.15 10.06 -18.49
CA ILE A 81 -7.66 8.97 -17.67
C ILE A 81 -9.19 9.01 -17.73
N ARG A 82 -9.80 7.94 -18.24
CA ARG A 82 -11.27 7.82 -18.30
C ARG A 82 -11.76 6.93 -17.17
N VAL A 83 -12.65 7.44 -16.34
CA VAL A 83 -13.27 6.66 -15.26
C VAL A 83 -14.58 6.07 -15.76
N SER A 84 -14.61 4.76 -15.97
CA SER A 84 -15.77 4.03 -16.51
C SER A 84 -16.84 3.75 -15.45
N SER A 85 -16.43 3.52 -14.20
CA SER A 85 -17.35 3.43 -13.07
C SER A 85 -16.71 3.96 -11.79
N LEU A 86 -17.48 4.66 -10.98
CA LEU A 86 -17.09 5.15 -9.65
C LEU A 86 -18.19 4.76 -8.66
N ALA A 87 -17.86 3.88 -7.73
CA ALA A 87 -18.69 3.51 -6.59
C ALA A 87 -18.05 4.01 -5.30
N MET A 88 -18.84 4.62 -4.44
CA MET A 88 -18.38 5.10 -3.14
C MET A 88 -19.31 4.56 -2.05
N SER A 89 -18.73 4.11 -0.94
CA SER A 89 -19.45 3.65 0.25
C SER A 89 -18.91 4.39 1.47
N PHE A 90 -19.81 4.87 2.32
CA PHE A 90 -19.50 5.69 3.48
C PHE A 90 -19.84 4.90 4.75
N GLY A 91 -18.85 4.73 5.62
CA GLY A 91 -19.04 4.24 6.98
C GLY A 91 -19.29 5.42 7.92
N ILE A 92 -20.47 5.44 8.55
CA ILE A 92 -20.87 6.49 9.49
C ILE A 92 -20.86 5.89 10.90
N ASP A 93 -20.41 6.67 11.89
CA ASP A 93 -20.43 6.30 13.31
C ASP A 93 -19.69 4.98 13.64
N GLY A 94 -18.52 4.76 13.02
CA GLY A 94 -17.65 3.61 13.32
C GLY A 94 -18.08 2.28 12.68
N HIS A 95 -19.15 2.27 11.89
CA HIS A 95 -19.52 1.08 11.12
C HIS A 95 -18.66 1.00 9.86
N PRO A 96 -18.09 -0.17 9.53
CA PRO A 96 -17.35 -0.33 8.29
C PRO A 96 -18.30 -0.11 7.10
N PRO A 97 -17.85 0.57 6.03
CA PRO A 97 -18.66 0.74 4.83
C PRO A 97 -19.07 -0.63 4.30
N GLN A 98 -20.37 -0.84 4.11
CA GLN A 98 -20.83 -2.07 3.46
C GLN A 98 -20.40 -2.04 1.99
N PRO A 99 -19.88 -3.15 1.45
CA PRO A 99 -19.59 -3.24 0.02
C PRO A 99 -20.88 -2.94 -0.76
N PRO A 100 -20.79 -2.21 -1.88
CA PRO A 100 -21.97 -1.87 -2.68
C PRO A 100 -22.73 -3.15 -3.03
N ARG A 101 -23.96 -3.29 -2.53
CA ARG A 101 -24.81 -4.42 -2.91
C ARG A 101 -25.11 -4.29 -4.40
N PRO A 102 -24.97 -5.35 -5.21
CA PRO A 102 -25.53 -5.34 -6.55
C PRO A 102 -27.03 -5.05 -6.43
N ALA A 103 -27.51 -4.06 -7.18
CA ALA A 103 -28.87 -3.54 -7.08
C ALA A 103 -29.91 -4.66 -7.16
N GLN A 104 -30.49 -5.05 -6.02
CA GLN A 104 -31.63 -5.95 -5.95
C GLN A 104 -32.89 -5.10 -6.07
N GLY A 105 -33.58 -5.16 -7.22
CA GLY A 105 -34.93 -4.60 -7.29
C GLY A 105 -35.45 -4.03 -8.61
N ALA A 106 -34.86 -4.33 -9.78
CA ALA A 106 -35.58 -4.12 -11.03
C ALA A 106 -36.37 -5.40 -11.38
N PRO A 107 -37.71 -5.38 -11.45
CA PRO A 107 -38.45 -6.49 -12.04
C PRO A 107 -37.98 -6.67 -13.50
N PRO A 108 -37.88 -7.91 -14.00
CA PRO A 108 -37.53 -8.14 -15.39
C PRO A 108 -38.69 -7.65 -16.24
N ALA A 109 -38.60 -6.41 -16.73
CA ALA A 109 -39.28 -6.08 -17.97
C ALA A 109 -38.72 -7.09 -18.99
N ALA A 110 -39.61 -7.93 -19.51
CA ALA A 110 -39.29 -8.88 -20.56
C ALA A 110 -38.93 -8.10 -21.84
N GLN A 111 -37.78 -7.46 -21.85
CA GLN A 111 -37.10 -7.07 -23.06
C GLN A 111 -36.56 -8.37 -23.62
N GLN A 112 -37.28 -8.90 -24.60
CA GLN A 112 -36.87 -10.05 -25.40
C GLN A 112 -35.68 -9.62 -26.26
N HIS A 113 -34.52 -9.51 -25.62
CA HIS A 113 -33.25 -9.22 -26.25
C HIS A 113 -32.84 -10.44 -27.08
N ASN A 114 -33.12 -10.39 -28.38
CA ASN A 114 -32.55 -11.35 -29.30
C ASN A 114 -31.07 -11.01 -29.53
N LEU A 115 -30.22 -11.50 -28.62
CA LEU A 115 -28.77 -11.29 -28.65
C LEU A 115 -28.11 -11.80 -29.94
N ALA A 116 -28.78 -12.65 -30.73
CA ALA A 116 -28.24 -13.11 -32.01
C ALA A 116 -28.18 -12.02 -33.09
N GLN A 117 -28.95 -10.92 -32.96
CA GLN A 117 -29.06 -9.90 -34.02
C GLN A 117 -28.52 -8.51 -33.65
N GLY A 118 -28.00 -8.30 -32.44
CA GLY A 118 -27.31 -7.05 -32.06
C GLY A 118 -28.14 -5.78 -32.25
N THR A 119 -29.46 -5.89 -32.09
CA THR A 119 -30.42 -4.79 -32.29
C THR A 119 -31.14 -4.52 -30.98
N PHE A 120 -31.04 -3.28 -30.49
CA PHE A 120 -31.79 -2.81 -29.33
C PHE A 120 -32.97 -1.99 -29.85
N ASP A 121 -34.18 -2.48 -29.65
CA ASP A 121 -35.40 -1.73 -29.91
C ASP A 121 -35.78 -0.97 -28.63
N MET A 122 -35.65 0.36 -28.67
CA MET A 122 -35.98 1.23 -27.53
C MET A 122 -37.42 1.73 -27.56
N GLY A 123 -38.33 1.14 -28.35
CA GLY A 123 -39.74 1.53 -28.39
C GLY A 123 -39.92 2.92 -29.00
N GLY A 124 -40.41 2.96 -30.24
CA GLY A 124 -40.60 4.21 -31.00
C GLY A 124 -40.18 4.15 -32.47
N GLY A 125 -39.87 2.97 -33.01
CA GLY A 125 -39.59 2.80 -34.44
C GLY A 125 -38.17 3.17 -34.89
N HIS A 126 -37.25 3.46 -33.96
CA HIS A 126 -35.85 3.72 -34.26
C HIS A 126 -34.96 2.56 -33.80
N GLN A 127 -34.50 1.75 -34.76
CA GLN A 127 -33.51 0.68 -34.52
C GLN A 127 -32.08 1.25 -34.56
N LEU A 128 -31.39 1.25 -33.43
CA LEU A 128 -29.95 1.54 -33.36
C LEU A 128 -29.16 0.24 -33.52
N ARG A 129 -28.51 0.06 -34.68
CA ARG A 129 -27.48 -0.99 -34.88
C ARG A 129 -26.19 -0.55 -34.21
N VAL A 130 -25.96 -0.99 -32.97
CA VAL A 130 -24.68 -0.80 -32.29
C VAL A 130 -23.67 -1.80 -32.86
N LYS A 131 -22.80 -1.33 -33.77
CA LYS A 131 -21.61 -2.08 -34.18
C LYS A 131 -20.54 -1.92 -33.09
N ILE A 132 -20.31 -2.96 -32.30
CA ILE A 132 -19.14 -3.02 -31.41
C ILE A 132 -17.95 -3.53 -32.25
N ASN A 133 -16.98 -2.67 -32.54
CA ASN A 133 -15.70 -3.01 -33.21
C ASN A 133 -15.79 -3.82 -34.54
N GLY A 134 -16.86 -3.63 -35.33
CA GLY A 134 -16.88 -4.08 -36.72
C GLY A 134 -16.89 -5.60 -36.99
N LYS A 135 -17.19 -6.46 -36.01
CA LYS A 135 -17.26 -7.93 -36.22
C LYS A 135 -18.60 -8.54 -35.80
N THR A 136 -19.02 -9.59 -36.51
CA THR A 136 -20.28 -10.32 -36.33
C THR A 136 -20.30 -11.14 -35.01
N PRO A 137 -21.50 -11.33 -34.40
CA PRO A 137 -21.66 -11.92 -33.07
C PRO A 137 -21.18 -13.38 -32.93
N GLU A 138 -21.07 -14.12 -34.04
CA GLU A 138 -20.55 -15.50 -34.04
C GLU A 138 -19.07 -15.59 -33.61
N ASN A 139 -18.29 -14.53 -33.82
CA ASN A 139 -16.88 -14.49 -33.43
C ASN A 139 -16.67 -14.12 -31.94
N TYR A 140 -17.69 -13.55 -31.28
CA TYR A 140 -17.58 -13.06 -29.91
C TYR A 140 -17.68 -14.18 -28.86
N LEU A 141 -18.41 -15.26 -29.16
CA LEU A 141 -18.47 -16.46 -28.32
C LEU A 141 -17.17 -17.27 -28.37
N LYS A 142 -16.47 -17.24 -29.51
CA LYS A 142 -15.17 -17.92 -29.69
C LYS A 142 -14.05 -17.18 -28.94
N ASP A 143 -14.07 -15.85 -28.93
CA ASP A 143 -13.11 -15.03 -28.17
C ASP A 143 -13.33 -15.13 -26.64
N LYS A 144 -14.58 -15.28 -26.16
CA LYS A 144 -14.84 -15.47 -24.72
C LYS A 144 -14.35 -16.80 -24.17
N ALA A 145 -14.41 -17.87 -24.96
CA ALA A 145 -13.85 -19.17 -24.56
C ALA A 145 -12.30 -19.12 -24.47
N SER A 146 -11.65 -18.35 -25.35
CA SER A 146 -10.19 -18.19 -25.34
C SER A 146 -9.68 -17.35 -24.17
N GLY A 147 -10.47 -16.38 -23.69
CA GLY A 147 -10.13 -15.56 -22.52
C GLY A 147 -10.14 -16.34 -21.19
N MET A 148 -11.05 -17.31 -21.05
CA MET A 148 -11.12 -18.12 -19.83
C MET A 148 -9.94 -19.10 -19.73
N VAL A 149 -9.49 -19.65 -20.85
CA VAL A 149 -8.30 -20.53 -20.91
C VAL A 149 -7.01 -19.75 -20.62
N PHE A 150 -6.89 -18.50 -21.09
CA PHE A 150 -5.74 -17.64 -20.79
C PHE A 150 -5.62 -17.27 -19.30
N GLY A 151 -6.74 -17.10 -18.59
CA GLY A 151 -6.75 -16.83 -17.14
C GLY A 151 -6.17 -17.97 -16.30
N TRP A 152 -6.46 -19.24 -16.67
CA TRP A 152 -5.91 -20.41 -15.99
C TRP A 152 -4.42 -20.60 -16.29
N ILE A 153 -3.98 -20.32 -17.52
CA ILE A 153 -2.55 -20.39 -17.89
C ILE A 153 -1.74 -19.32 -17.14
N LEU A 154 -2.24 -18.08 -17.07
CA LEU A 154 -1.60 -17.01 -16.28
C LEU A 154 -1.59 -17.33 -14.78
N GLY A 155 -2.69 -17.86 -14.24
CA GLY A 155 -2.74 -18.30 -12.84
C GLY A 155 -1.74 -19.40 -12.52
N ALA A 156 -1.61 -20.40 -13.39
CA ALA A 156 -0.63 -21.48 -13.25
C ALA A 156 0.82 -20.97 -13.36
N ILE A 157 1.10 -19.98 -14.21
CA ILE A 157 2.42 -19.36 -14.32
C ILE A 157 2.77 -18.60 -13.03
N ILE A 158 1.84 -17.84 -12.44
CA ILE A 158 2.09 -17.09 -11.19
C ILE A 158 2.34 -18.06 -10.02
N VAL A 159 1.50 -19.10 -9.89
CA VAL A 159 1.69 -20.13 -8.85
C VAL A 159 2.98 -20.90 -9.09
N GLY A 160 3.29 -21.26 -10.34
CA GLY A 160 4.54 -21.90 -10.72
C GLY A 160 5.75 -21.04 -10.41
N ALA A 161 5.70 -19.74 -10.70
CA ALA A 161 6.76 -18.79 -10.38
C ALA A 161 6.93 -18.63 -8.86
N MET A 162 5.84 -18.56 -8.09
CA MET A 162 5.91 -18.53 -6.63
C MET A 162 6.56 -19.81 -6.08
N VAL A 163 6.16 -20.98 -6.56
CA VAL A 163 6.75 -22.26 -6.15
C VAL A 163 8.24 -22.32 -6.52
N LEU A 164 8.60 -21.89 -7.74
CA LEU A 164 10.00 -21.82 -8.18
C LEU A 164 10.82 -20.81 -7.37
N THR A 165 10.23 -19.68 -6.95
CA THR A 165 10.92 -18.74 -6.06
C THR A 165 11.14 -19.32 -4.66
N VAL A 166 10.17 -20.04 -4.09
CA VAL A 166 10.32 -20.67 -2.77
C VAL A 166 11.34 -21.81 -2.82
N VAL A 167 11.28 -22.66 -3.85
CA VAL A 167 12.23 -23.75 -4.04
C VAL A 167 13.63 -23.21 -4.36
N GLY A 168 13.72 -22.22 -5.25
CA GLY A 168 14.98 -21.54 -5.59
C GLY A 168 15.60 -20.83 -4.39
N PHE A 169 14.79 -20.19 -3.55
CA PHE A 169 15.24 -19.59 -2.30
C PHE A 169 15.70 -20.66 -1.29
N GLY A 170 14.99 -21.78 -1.19
CA GLY A 170 15.40 -22.92 -0.37
C GLY A 170 16.74 -23.52 -0.81
N ILE A 171 16.93 -23.73 -2.12
CA ILE A 171 18.20 -24.21 -2.70
C ILE A 171 19.31 -23.19 -2.48
N TYR A 172 19.02 -21.90 -2.67
CA TYR A 172 19.98 -20.82 -2.42
C TYR A 172 20.45 -20.81 -0.96
N ILE A 173 19.53 -20.88 0.02
CA ILE A 173 19.87 -20.98 1.45
C ILE A 173 20.70 -22.25 1.72
N PHE A 174 20.36 -23.38 1.11
CA PHE A 174 21.10 -24.63 1.27
C PHE A 174 22.53 -24.56 0.69
N VAL A 175 22.71 -23.97 -0.49
CA VAL A 175 24.02 -23.78 -1.14
C VAL A 175 24.87 -22.79 -0.34
N VAL A 176 24.28 -21.68 0.09
CA VAL A 176 24.96 -20.67 0.92
C VAL A 176 25.38 -21.26 2.27
N ALA A 177 24.53 -22.08 2.91
CA ALA A 177 24.86 -22.76 4.16
C ALA A 177 26.03 -23.76 4.01
N LYS A 178 26.21 -24.35 2.82
CA LYS A 178 27.28 -25.33 2.55
C LYS A 178 28.60 -24.68 2.10
N SER A 179 28.57 -23.47 1.53
CA SER A 179 29.75 -22.82 0.94
C SER A 179 30.62 -22.02 1.93
N GLY A 180 30.36 -22.07 3.24
CA GLY A 180 31.20 -21.43 4.27
C GLY A 180 31.24 -19.89 4.25
N ASN A 181 30.65 -19.26 3.23
CA ASN A 181 30.53 -17.81 3.02
C ASN A 181 29.10 -17.30 3.29
N ALA A 182 28.28 -18.06 4.01
CA ALA A 182 27.00 -17.56 4.49
C ALA A 182 27.23 -16.40 5.47
N PRO A 183 26.56 -15.24 5.34
CA PRO A 183 26.34 -14.41 6.50
C PRO A 183 25.66 -15.31 7.53
N LYS A 184 26.36 -15.58 8.63
CA LYS A 184 25.88 -16.40 9.73
C LYS A 184 24.46 -15.92 10.04
N ALA A 185 23.46 -16.75 9.74
CA ALA A 185 22.07 -16.38 9.90
C ALA A 185 21.90 -15.80 11.29
N ALA A 186 21.41 -14.56 11.35
CA ALA A 186 21.37 -13.78 12.57
C ALA A 186 20.67 -14.58 13.66
N ALA A 187 21.45 -15.16 14.57
CA ALA A 187 20.88 -15.79 15.74
C ALA A 187 20.12 -14.68 16.47
N ALA A 188 18.84 -14.90 16.76
CA ALA A 188 18.10 -14.02 17.64
C ALA A 188 18.84 -14.02 18.98
N ALA A 189 19.66 -12.98 19.20
CA ALA A 189 20.49 -12.92 20.38
C ALA A 189 19.55 -12.70 21.56
N LYS A 190 19.58 -13.63 22.52
CA LYS A 190 18.87 -13.46 23.79
C LYS A 190 19.62 -12.44 24.63
N TRP A 191 19.44 -11.17 24.32
CA TRP A 191 19.89 -10.07 25.16
C TRP A 191 18.83 -9.77 26.22
N ASP A 192 19.24 -9.68 27.48
CA ASP A 192 18.35 -9.47 28.62
C ASP A 192 18.21 -7.98 29.02
N GLY A 193 18.94 -7.09 28.36
CA GLY A 193 18.88 -5.65 28.62
C GLY A 193 19.54 -5.19 29.92
N LYS A 194 20.23 -6.08 30.65
CA LYS A 194 20.87 -5.75 31.94
C LYS A 194 22.30 -5.26 31.78
N SER A 195 23.05 -5.85 30.84
CA SER A 195 24.39 -5.43 30.47
C SER A 195 24.40 -4.81 29.08
N GLU A 196 25.44 -4.03 28.78
CA GLU A 196 25.65 -3.48 27.44
C GLU A 196 25.71 -4.61 26.40
N PHE A 197 25.01 -4.43 25.28
CA PHE A 197 25.07 -5.38 24.16
C PHE A 197 26.12 -4.92 23.18
N GLU A 198 27.10 -5.78 22.88
CA GLU A 198 28.13 -5.48 21.88
C GLU A 198 27.92 -6.32 20.62
N CYS A 199 27.86 -5.64 19.48
CA CYS A 199 27.90 -6.24 18.15
C CYS A 199 29.12 -5.71 17.41
N ALA A 200 30.01 -6.60 16.97
CA ALA A 200 31.30 -6.23 16.41
C ALA A 200 31.62 -7.06 15.14
N GLY A 201 32.76 -6.77 14.52
CA GLY A 201 33.24 -7.54 13.37
C GLY A 201 32.30 -7.47 12.18
N ASN A 202 31.88 -8.63 11.66
CA ASN A 202 30.96 -8.73 10.52
C ASN A 202 29.63 -9.42 10.92
N ASP A 203 29.27 -9.34 12.20
CA ASP A 203 28.09 -10.04 12.72
C ASP A 203 26.80 -9.41 12.22
N ALA A 204 25.77 -10.25 12.03
CA ALA A 204 24.41 -9.84 11.80
C ALA A 204 23.56 -10.31 12.99
N VAL A 205 22.91 -9.38 13.70
CA VAL A 205 22.14 -9.67 14.91
C VAL A 205 20.76 -9.06 14.82
N VAL A 206 19.75 -9.80 15.27
CA VAL A 206 18.38 -9.32 15.43
C VAL A 206 17.98 -9.39 16.91
N LEU A 207 17.48 -8.27 17.43
CA LEU A 207 16.93 -8.14 18.79
C LEU A 207 15.45 -7.74 18.69
N THR A 208 14.58 -8.45 19.41
CA THR A 208 13.14 -8.21 19.33
C THR A 208 12.53 -8.15 20.73
N GLY A 209 11.75 -7.11 21.01
CA GLY A 209 10.92 -7.01 22.22
C GLY A 209 11.68 -6.85 23.53
N VAL A 210 12.94 -6.41 23.50
CA VAL A 210 13.76 -6.24 24.70
C VAL A 210 13.48 -4.89 25.37
N THR A 211 13.34 -4.88 26.70
CA THR A 211 13.37 -3.66 27.50
C THR A 211 14.69 -3.61 28.26
N ALA A 212 15.55 -2.65 27.92
CA ALA A 212 16.92 -2.57 28.40
C ALA A 212 17.19 -1.30 29.21
N LYS A 213 18.02 -1.44 30.25
CA LYS A 213 18.58 -0.32 31.02
C LYS A 213 20.05 -0.05 30.67
N ALA A 214 20.61 -0.85 29.77
CA ALA A 214 21.95 -0.69 29.22
C ALA A 214 21.89 -0.32 27.74
N GLY A 215 22.95 0.35 27.26
CA GLY A 215 23.08 0.75 25.86
C GLY A 215 23.49 -0.42 24.95
N VAL A 216 23.57 -0.10 23.67
CA VAL A 216 24.02 -1.03 22.62
C VAL A 216 25.20 -0.42 21.88
N LYS A 217 26.27 -1.20 21.73
CA LYS A 217 27.49 -0.82 21.01
C LYS A 217 27.62 -1.65 19.74
N ALA A 218 27.61 -0.97 18.59
CA ALA A 218 27.79 -1.57 17.27
C ALA A 218 29.09 -1.07 16.64
N SER A 219 29.99 -1.96 16.26
CA SER A 219 31.30 -1.62 15.69
C SER A 219 31.67 -2.50 14.50
N GLY A 220 32.77 -2.18 13.80
CA GLY A 220 33.20 -2.90 12.60
C GLY A 220 32.20 -2.72 11.46
N ASN A 221 31.80 -3.81 10.83
CA ASN A 221 30.74 -3.88 9.82
C ASN A 221 29.48 -4.59 10.36
N CYS A 222 29.26 -4.59 11.68
CA CYS A 222 28.10 -5.21 12.30
C CYS A 222 26.79 -4.68 11.68
N GLN A 223 25.84 -5.59 11.47
CA GLN A 223 24.46 -5.28 11.08
C GLN A 223 23.51 -5.63 12.22
N LEU A 224 23.03 -4.63 12.94
CA LEU A 224 22.13 -4.79 14.07
C LEU A 224 20.72 -4.34 13.68
N THR A 225 19.75 -5.24 13.79
CA THR A 225 18.33 -4.93 13.61
C THR A 225 17.60 -5.06 14.95
N MET A 226 16.88 -4.01 15.35
CA MET A 226 16.11 -3.96 16.59
C MET A 226 14.64 -3.73 16.26
N SER A 227 13.74 -4.58 16.77
CA SER A 227 12.30 -4.44 16.58
C SER A 227 11.58 -4.35 17.93
N SER A 228 10.80 -3.29 18.13
CA SER A 228 10.04 -3.05 19.37
C SER A 228 10.90 -3.09 20.64
N VAL A 229 12.13 -2.57 20.57
CA VAL A 229 13.07 -2.51 21.70
C VAL A 229 12.89 -1.18 22.45
N SER A 230 12.96 -1.19 23.79
CA SER A 230 12.94 0.02 24.61
C SER A 230 14.24 0.15 25.39
N ILE A 231 15.02 1.22 25.17
CA ILE A 231 16.34 1.43 25.77
C ILE A 231 16.30 2.65 26.68
N THR A 232 16.71 2.49 27.94
CA THR A 232 16.91 3.59 28.90
C THR A 232 18.33 3.58 29.43
N ALA A 233 19.23 4.38 28.86
CA ALA A 233 20.65 4.41 29.22
C ALA A 233 21.25 5.79 28.98
N PRO A 234 22.38 6.16 29.63
CA PRO A 234 23.04 7.46 29.37
C PRO A 234 23.39 7.68 27.90
N VAL A 235 23.94 6.63 27.26
CA VAL A 235 24.11 6.50 25.80
C VAL A 235 23.35 5.26 25.37
N ALA A 236 22.33 5.41 24.54
CA ALA A 236 21.47 4.27 24.17
C ALA A 236 22.01 3.47 22.99
N ILE A 237 22.48 4.13 21.92
CA ILE A 237 23.11 3.49 20.77
C ILE A 237 24.47 4.14 20.50
N GLU A 238 25.54 3.37 20.56
CA GLU A 238 26.88 3.78 20.13
C GLU A 238 27.25 2.99 18.86
N ALA A 239 27.37 3.67 17.73
CA ALA A 239 27.68 3.06 16.43
C ALA A 239 28.99 3.61 15.86
N GLY A 240 29.92 2.73 15.50
CA GLY A 240 31.22 3.08 14.92
C GLY A 240 31.62 2.20 13.73
N GLY A 241 32.76 2.52 13.11
CA GLY A 241 33.23 1.82 11.91
C GLY A 241 32.30 2.03 10.72
N ASN A 242 31.85 0.93 10.09
CA ASN A 242 30.81 0.90 9.05
C ASN A 242 29.55 0.17 9.55
N ALA A 243 29.30 0.17 10.86
CA ALA A 243 28.15 -0.52 11.44
C ALA A 243 26.83 0.03 10.86
N LYS A 244 25.86 -0.87 10.66
CA LYS A 244 24.50 -0.55 10.24
C LYS A 244 23.54 -0.96 11.35
N VAL A 245 22.88 0.02 11.94
CA VAL A 245 21.89 -0.18 12.99
C VAL A 245 20.54 0.27 12.47
N THR A 246 19.56 -0.64 12.46
CA THR A 246 18.17 -0.33 12.11
C THR A 246 17.30 -0.60 13.32
N MET A 247 16.51 0.37 13.76
CA MET A 247 15.54 0.24 14.83
C MET A 247 14.14 0.54 14.30
N THR A 248 13.22 -0.41 14.47
CA THR A 248 11.82 -0.27 14.05
C THR A 248 10.90 -0.31 15.26
N GLY A 249 10.17 0.78 15.48
CA GLY A 249 9.31 0.96 16.65
C GLY A 249 10.09 1.15 17.97
N GLY A 250 9.42 0.95 19.10
CA GLY A 250 10.04 1.00 20.42
C GLY A 250 10.35 2.42 20.92
N SER A 251 11.26 2.52 21.90
CA SER A 251 11.61 3.81 22.52
C SER A 251 13.07 3.92 22.95
N ILE A 252 13.63 5.13 22.86
CA ILE A 252 14.96 5.48 23.38
C ILE A 252 14.77 6.62 24.38
N SER A 253 15.25 6.42 25.60
CA SER A 253 15.29 7.44 26.65
C SER A 253 16.71 7.57 27.17
N SER A 254 17.38 8.68 26.81
CA SER A 254 18.77 8.91 27.18
C SER A 254 18.96 10.20 27.96
N SER A 255 19.88 10.18 28.93
CA SER A 255 20.25 11.37 29.71
C SER A 255 21.38 12.18 29.06
N THR A 256 22.24 11.52 28.26
CA THR A 256 23.41 12.16 27.64
C THR A 256 23.26 12.26 26.13
N ASN A 257 23.24 11.13 25.42
CA ASN A 257 23.02 11.09 23.97
C ASN A 257 22.14 9.89 23.60
N SER A 258 21.17 10.09 22.72
CA SER A 258 20.29 9.00 22.25
C SER A 258 21.03 8.10 21.28
N VAL A 259 21.76 8.70 20.35
CA VAL A 259 22.60 7.99 19.38
C VAL A 259 23.95 8.70 19.31
N VAL A 260 25.04 7.94 19.41
CA VAL A 260 26.40 8.40 19.12
C VAL A 260 26.90 7.61 17.92
N ALA A 261 26.94 8.24 16.75
CA ALA A 261 27.39 7.61 15.52
C ALA A 261 28.71 8.24 15.03
N SER A 262 29.68 7.40 14.65
CA SER A 262 31.01 7.83 14.23
C SER A 262 31.50 7.07 12.98
N ALA A 263 32.63 7.52 12.40
CA ALA A 263 33.22 6.96 11.18
C ALA A 263 32.24 6.96 10.00
N ASN A 264 31.84 5.80 9.45
CA ASN A 264 30.86 5.66 8.37
C ASN A 264 29.59 4.91 8.83
N ALA A 265 29.34 4.87 10.14
CA ALA A 265 28.20 4.17 10.69
C ALA A 265 26.87 4.76 10.17
N LYS A 266 25.87 3.89 10.01
CA LYS A 266 24.51 4.27 9.60
C LYS A 266 23.53 3.79 10.65
N VAL A 267 22.76 4.71 11.20
CA VAL A 267 21.70 4.42 12.16
C VAL A 267 20.37 4.90 11.59
N ASP A 268 19.40 4.01 11.47
CA ASP A 268 18.07 4.31 10.96
C ASP A 268 17.01 3.98 12.01
N LEU A 269 16.23 5.00 12.41
CA LEU A 269 15.20 4.92 13.44
C LEU A 269 13.82 5.10 12.78
N VAL A 270 13.07 4.01 12.61
CA VAL A 270 11.79 3.99 11.91
C VAL A 270 10.66 3.82 12.91
N GLY A 271 9.91 4.89 13.17
CA GLY A 271 8.79 4.86 14.12
C GLY A 271 9.21 4.69 15.59
N THR A 272 10.49 4.89 15.90
CA THR A 272 11.02 4.86 17.27
C THR A 272 10.78 6.20 17.97
N LYS A 273 10.28 6.17 19.21
CA LYS A 273 10.18 7.39 20.04
C LYS A 273 11.53 7.68 20.69
N VAL A 274 12.16 8.81 20.38
CA VAL A 274 13.50 9.14 20.87
C VAL A 274 13.47 10.35 21.80
N THR A 275 14.12 10.22 22.94
CA THR A 275 14.37 11.30 23.91
C THR A 275 15.87 11.42 24.15
N GLY A 276 16.41 12.62 23.90
CA GLY A 276 17.84 12.94 23.97
C GLY A 276 18.46 13.23 22.61
N LYS A 277 19.62 13.89 22.62
CA LYS A 277 20.28 14.39 21.41
C LYS A 277 21.06 13.30 20.68
N ALA A 278 21.01 13.31 19.36
CA ALA A 278 21.94 12.53 18.54
C ALA A 278 23.26 13.29 18.38
N LYS A 279 24.38 12.56 18.40
CA LYS A 279 25.72 13.07 18.13
C LYS A 279 26.32 12.27 16.98
N THR A 280 26.69 12.97 15.91
CA THR A 280 27.34 12.37 14.74
C THR A 280 28.74 12.93 14.55
N SER A 281 29.69 12.09 14.15
CA SER A 281 31.04 12.50 13.73
C SER A 281 31.53 11.70 12.52
N GLY A 282 32.50 12.26 11.78
CA GLY A 282 32.98 11.65 10.53
C GLY A 282 31.95 11.69 9.41
N GLY A 283 31.85 10.60 8.65
CA GLY A 283 30.85 10.37 7.60
C GLY A 283 29.59 9.63 8.08
N ALA A 284 29.37 9.55 9.40
CA ALA A 284 28.24 8.83 9.97
C ALA A 284 26.91 9.50 9.62
N LYS A 285 25.85 8.70 9.49
CA LYS A 285 24.49 9.17 9.21
C LYS A 285 23.50 8.60 10.21
N VAL A 286 22.64 9.46 10.75
CA VAL A 286 21.53 9.09 11.61
C VAL A 286 20.24 9.62 10.98
N THR A 287 19.27 8.74 10.73
CA THR A 287 17.94 9.08 10.19
C THR A 287 16.85 8.76 11.22
N GLY A 288 15.82 9.62 11.30
CA GLY A 288 14.69 9.43 12.22
C GLY A 288 14.94 9.79 13.69
N ALA A 289 16.11 10.37 14.02
CA ALA A 289 16.35 11.00 15.31
C ALA A 289 15.74 12.43 15.36
N PRO A 290 15.38 12.93 16.57
CA PRO A 290 14.84 14.27 16.79
C PRO A 290 15.89 15.37 16.68
#